data_AF-A0A9X5YRX8-F1
#
_entry.id   AF-A0A9X5YRX8-F1
#
_cell.length_a   1.000
_cell.length_b   1.000
_cell.length_c   1.000
_cell.angle_alpha   90.00
_cell.angle_beta   90.00
_cell.angle_gamma   90.00
#
_symmetry.space_group_name_H-M   'P 1'
#
loop_
_entity.id
_entity.type
_entity.pdbx_description
1 polymer ?
#
loop_
_entity_poly.entity_id
_entity_poly.type
_entity_poly.pdbx_seq_one_letter_code
_entity_poly.pdbx_strand_id
1 'polypeptide(L)' 'MNNTVLRADDTARALGVSRATIWNWVNPKSRHYRPDFPKPIKLSANITGWLASEIDDYIGKLAAKREEQAN' A
#
# COMPACT_ATOMS: atom_id res chain seq x y z
N MET A 1 -13.36 -5.51 -12.04
CA MET A 1 -13.14 -4.79 -10.77
C MET A 1 -12.99 -5.83 -9.69
N ASN A 2 -11.77 -6.03 -9.20
CA ASN A 2 -11.48 -7.11 -8.24
C ASN A 2 -11.34 -6.48 -6.84
N ASN A 3 -12.44 -6.49 -6.07
CA ASN A 3 -12.47 -6.02 -4.67
C ASN A 3 -11.83 -7.03 -3.70
N THR A 4 -10.75 -7.70 -4.11
CA THR A 4 -10.05 -8.67 -3.29
C THR A 4 -9.23 -7.94 -2.23
N VAL A 5 -9.36 -8.38 -0.98
CA VAL A 5 -8.56 -7.85 0.14
C VAL A 5 -7.27 -8.68 0.25
N LEU A 6 -6.14 -8.02 0.02
CA LEU A 6 -4.79 -8.55 0.19
C LEU A 6 -4.35 -8.42 1.65
N ARG A 7 -3.67 -9.42 2.19
CA ARG A 7 -3.05 -9.29 3.52
C ARG A 7 -1.72 -8.53 3.40
N ALA A 8 -1.16 -8.14 4.54
CA ALA A 8 0.15 -7.46 4.57
C ALA A 8 1.23 -8.21 3.81
N ASP A 9 1.19 -9.55 3.85
CA ASP A 9 2.09 -10.43 3.08
C ASP A 9 1.93 -10.29 1.57
N ASP A 10 0.70 -10.34 1.07
CA ASP A 10 0.42 -10.26 -0.35
C ASP A 10 0.70 -8.85 -0.87
N THR A 11 0.35 -7.83 -0.09
CA THR A 11 0.68 -6.43 -0.38
C THR A 11 2.19 -6.21 -0.43
N ALA A 12 2.94 -6.78 0.52
CA ALA A 12 4.39 -6.75 0.53
C ALA A 12 4.98 -7.42 -0.72
N ARG A 13 4.44 -8.58 -1.13
CA ARG A 13 4.83 -9.27 -2.37
C ARG A 13 4.52 -8.46 -3.62
N ALA A 14 3.32 -7.88 -3.72
CA ALA A 14 2.89 -7.08 -4.87
C ALA A 14 3.80 -5.86 -5.08
N LEU A 15 4.26 -5.25 -4.00
CA LEU A 15 5.16 -4.07 -4.02
C LEU A 15 6.65 -4.43 -4.00
N GLY A 16 7.00 -5.71 -3.84
CA GLY A 16 8.39 -6.16 -3.71
C GLY A 16 9.12 -5.66 -2.46
N VAL A 17 8.39 -5.37 -1.37
CA VAL A 17 8.95 -4.84 -0.12
C VAL A 17 8.72 -5.78 1.05
N SER A 18 9.33 -5.50 2.20
CA SER A 18 9.07 -6.25 3.43
C SER A 18 7.73 -5.86 4.07
N ARG A 19 7.12 -6.77 4.83
CA ARG A 19 5.92 -6.47 5.66
C ARG A 19 6.14 -5.29 6.61
N ALA A 20 7.33 -5.19 7.21
CA ALA A 20 7.67 -4.07 8.10
C ALA A 20 7.65 -2.73 7.35
N THR A 21 8.08 -2.72 6.09
CA THR A 21 8.01 -1.53 5.22
C THR A 21 6.57 -1.09 4.99
N ILE A 22 5.66 -2.03 4.70
CA ILE A 22 4.22 -1.74 4.56
C ILE A 22 3.66 -1.08 5.82
N TRP A 23 3.93 -1.66 7.00
CA TRP A 23 3.49 -1.10 8.28
C TRP A 23 4.10 0.28 8.57
N ASN A 24 5.35 0.49 8.19
CA ASN A 24 6.01 1.80 8.31
C ASN A 24 5.36 2.86 7.42
N TRP A 25 4.91 2.50 6.22
CA TRP A 25 4.24 3.44 5.32
C TRP A 25 2.88 3.87 5.82
N VAL A 26 2.16 2.95 6.47
CA VAL A 26 0.84 3.20 7.05
C VAL A 26 0.92 3.94 8.39
N ASN A 27 2.02 3.80 9.12
CA ASN A 27 2.16 4.39 10.46
C ASN A 27 2.50 5.89 10.35
N PRO A 28 1.62 6.81 10.78
CA PRO A 28 1.85 8.25 10.72
C PRO A 28 3.00 8.72 11.62
N LYS A 29 3.42 7.90 12.59
CA LYS A 29 4.57 8.20 13.45
C LYS A 29 5.91 7.81 12.82
N SER A 30 5.92 7.07 11.71
CA SER A 30 7.15 6.68 11.04
C SER A 30 7.65 7.80 10.14
N ARG A 31 8.97 7.99 10.07
CA ARG A 31 9.62 8.91 9.12
C ARG A 31 9.31 8.58 7.66
N HIS A 32 8.90 7.34 7.40
CA HIS A 32 8.55 6.85 6.08
C HIS A 32 7.03 6.77 5.87
N TYR A 33 6.24 7.47 6.67
CA TYR A 33 4.80 7.59 6.47
C TYR A 33 4.52 8.13 5.07
N ARG A 34 3.68 7.41 4.31
CA ARG A 34 3.27 7.82 2.98
C ARG A 34 1.76 8.02 2.99
N PRO A 35 1.28 9.28 2.95
CA PRO A 35 -0.15 9.54 2.87
C PRO A 35 -0.76 9.05 1.55
N ASP A 36 0.07 8.87 0.53
CA ASP A 36 -0.31 8.30 -0.77
C ASP A 36 -0.61 6.80 -0.69
N PHE A 37 -0.13 6.09 0.34
CA PHE A 37 -0.29 4.65 0.47
C PHE A 37 -1.68 4.27 0.97
N PRO A 38 -2.32 3.22 0.43
CA PRO A 38 -3.68 2.86 0.83
C PRO A 38 -3.77 2.47 2.29
N LYS A 39 -4.91 2.84 2.87
CA LYS A 39 -5.15 2.68 4.30
C LYS A 39 -5.45 1.21 4.61
N PRO A 40 -4.92 0.69 5.72
CA PRO A 40 -5.27 -0.65 6.17
C PRO A 40 -6.77 -0.73 6.49
N ILE A 41 -7.42 -1.75 5.97
CA ILE A 41 -8.81 -2.11 6.28
C ILE A 41 -8.79 -3.22 7.32
N LYS A 42 -9.41 -2.96 8.47
CA LYS A 42 -9.66 -4.00 9.47
C LYS A 42 -10.86 -4.83 9.02
N LEU A 43 -10.61 -6.09 8.66
CA LEU A 43 -11.66 -7.09 8.38
C LEU A 43 -12.14 -7.78 9.65
N SER A 44 -11.27 -7.92 10.65
CA SER A 44 -11.59 -8.53 11.95
C SER A 44 -10.59 -8.07 13.02
N ALA A 45 -10.80 -8.47 14.27
CA ALA A 45 -9.98 -8.08 15.43
C ALA A 45 -8.47 -8.28 15.20
N ASN A 46 -8.08 -9.36 14.52
CA ASN A 46 -6.69 -9.70 14.22
C ASN A 46 -6.35 -9.65 12.72
N ILE A 47 -7.30 -9.25 11.86
CA ILE A 47 -7.14 -9.32 10.41
C ILE A 47 -7.19 -7.91 9.85
N THR A 48 -6.03 -7.47 9.37
CA THR A 48 -5.87 -6.23 8.61
C THR A 48 -5.45 -6.58 7.18
N GLY A 49 -6.07 -5.96 6.20
CA GLY A 49 -5.75 -6.12 4.79
C GLY A 49 -5.88 -4.81 4.02
N TRP A 50 -5.55 -4.85 2.74
CA TRP A 50 -5.58 -3.73 1.80
C TRP A 50 -6.41 -4.14 0.61
N LEU A 51 -7.11 -3.20 -0.01
CA LEU A 51 -7.79 -3.49 -1.27
C LEU A 51 -6.76 -3.64 -2.38
N ALA A 52 -6.84 -4.73 -3.14
CA ALA A 52 -6.01 -4.94 -4.32
C ALA A 52 -6.13 -3.76 -5.29
N SER A 53 -7.35 -3.27 -5.51
CA SER A 53 -7.60 -2.11 -6.39
C SER A 53 -6.86 -0.86 -5.93
N GLU A 54 -6.80 -0.58 -4.63
CA GLU A 54 -6.07 0.60 -4.15
C GLU A 54 -4.54 0.44 -4.25
N ILE A 55 -4.04 -0.79 -4.16
CA ILE A 55 -2.61 -1.08 -4.36
C ILE A 55 -2.23 -0.88 -5.84
N ASP A 56 -3.07 -1.36 -6.76
CA ASP A 56 -2.87 -1.16 -8.19
C ASP A 56 -2.92 0.34 -8.55
N ASP A 57 -3.91 1.07 -8.00
CA ASP A 57 -4.02 2.52 -8.18
C ASP A 57 -2.78 3.25 -7.61
N TYR A 58 -2.25 2.80 -6.47
CA TYR A 58 -1.04 3.37 -5.89
C TYR A 58 0.20 3.14 -6.75
N ILE A 59 0.36 1.95 -7.33
CA ILE A 59 1.43 1.66 -8.30
C ILE A 59 1.28 2.57 -9.52
N GLY A 60 0.06 2.75 -10.02
CA GLY A 60 -0.24 3.69 -11.10
C GLY A 60 0.15 5.13 -10.77
N LYS A 61 -0.18 5.62 -9.56
CA LYS A 61 0.22 6.95 -9.08
C LYS A 61 1.74 7.09 -8.96
N LEU A 62 2.45 6.06 -8.51
CA LEU A 62 3.91 6.06 -8.46
C LEU A 62 4.52 6.14 -9.86
N ALA A 63 3.94 5.45 -10.85
CA ALA A 63 4.37 5.54 -12.23
C ALA A 63 4.14 6.94 -12.81
N ALA A 64 2.97 7.53 -12.58
CA ALA A 64 2.67 8.91 -13.01
C ALA A 64 3.61 9.94 -12.34
N LYS A 65 3.85 9.80 -11.04
CA LYS A 65 4.77 10.67 -10.28
C LYS A 65 6.22 10.56 -10.77
N ARG A 66 6.61 9.42 -11.37
CA ARG A 66 7.93 9.25 -12.01
C ARG A 66 8.03 10.07 -13.30
N GLU A 67 6.98 10.12 -14.10
CA GLU A 67 6.97 10.92 -15.34
C GLU A 67 7.02 12.42 -15.04
N GLU A 68 6.33 12.86 -13.97
CA GLU A 68 6.28 14.26 -13.59
C GLU A 68 7.59 14.80 -13.00
N GLN A 69 8.47 13.94 -12.46
CA GLN A 69 9.82 14.34 -12.02
C GLN A 69 10.87 14.29 -13.13
N ALA A 70 10.52 13.78 -14.32
CA ALA A 70 11.43 13.66 -15.45
C ALA A 70 11.30 14.81 -16.46
N ASN A 71 10.45 15.82 -16.18
CA ASN A 71 10.20 16.97 -17.06
C ASN A 71 10.63 18.29 -16.42
#